data_AF-A0A1F6TIJ8-F1
#
_entry.id   AF-A0A1F6TIJ8-F1
#
_cell.length_a   1.000
_cell.length_b   1.000
_cell.length_c   1.000
_cell.angle_alpha   90.00
_cell.angle_beta   90.00
_cell.angle_gamma   90.00
#
_symmetry.space_group_name_H-M   'P 1'
#
loop_
_entity.id
_entity.type
_entity.pdbx_description
1 polymer ?
#
loop_
_entity_poly.entity_id
_entity_poly.type
_entity_poly.pdbx_seq_one_letter_code
_entity_poly.pdbx_strand_id
1 'polypeptide(L)'
;MNSLEKAVELVVRWPARQQAQRMEVANRLDAVIKDCRAARDIWQGYLDSPGAPGDRWALVSWIGPERAKRLHEINLGAKGRLKTVADAAGPEAGRFILFEEDVIEMAYRQLPDGETGPDAAKASIAVMNERIKLLGDWVQRLRSAKPLATKAASEAAKKKTAKKPIHAKPAATKKKAKPKPAPKKK
;
A
#
# COMPACT_ATOMS: atom_id res chain seq x y z
N MET A 1 7.93 3.14 -13.28
CA MET A 1 6.71 2.49 -12.75
C MET A 1 6.88 2.44 -11.24
N ASN A 2 6.17 3.31 -10.51
CA ASN A 2 6.39 3.48 -9.07
C ASN A 2 5.91 2.23 -8.31
N SER A 3 6.64 1.83 -7.28
CA SER A 3 6.35 0.64 -6.46
C SER A 3 4.93 0.64 -5.85
N LEU A 4 4.38 1.84 -5.59
CA LEU A 4 3.00 2.02 -5.14
C LEU A 4 1.94 1.73 -6.21
N GLU A 5 2.20 2.08 -7.47
CA GLU A 5 1.29 1.76 -8.58
C GLU A 5 1.19 0.24 -8.74
N LYS A 6 2.35 -0.44 -8.70
CA LYS A 6 2.42 -1.91 -8.70
C LYS A 6 1.70 -2.53 -7.51
N ALA A 7 1.80 -1.93 -6.32
CA ALA A 7 1.05 -2.37 -5.15
C ALA A 7 -0.46 -2.33 -5.39
N VAL A 8 -0.97 -1.23 -5.95
CA VAL A 8 -2.40 -1.09 -6.29
C VAL A 8 -2.82 -2.14 -7.32
N GLU A 9 -2.02 -2.39 -8.35
CA GLU A 9 -2.33 -3.42 -9.36
C GLU A 9 -2.43 -4.83 -8.77
N LEU A 10 -1.56 -5.18 -7.82
CA LEU A 10 -1.60 -6.46 -7.12
C LEU A 10 -2.87 -6.60 -6.27
N VAL A 11 -3.20 -5.55 -5.50
CA VAL A 11 -4.38 -5.51 -4.63
C VAL A 11 -5.68 -5.59 -5.45
N VAL A 12 -5.73 -4.96 -6.63
CA VAL A 12 -6.88 -5.03 -7.54
C VAL A 12 -7.20 -6.47 -7.95
N ARG A 13 -6.17 -7.33 -8.08
CA ARG A 13 -6.29 -8.73 -8.50
C ARG A 13 -6.61 -9.69 -7.35
N TRP A 14 -6.82 -9.19 -6.14
CA TRP A 14 -7.13 -10.05 -5.00
C TRP A 14 -8.45 -10.82 -5.18
N PRO A 15 -8.52 -12.07 -4.65
CA PRO A 15 -9.72 -12.88 -4.68
C PRO A 15 -10.83 -12.30 -3.78
N ALA A 16 -12.08 -12.72 -4.00
CA ALA A 16 -13.26 -12.22 -3.26
C ALA A 16 -13.13 -12.29 -1.73
N ARG A 17 -12.45 -13.30 -1.20
CA ARG A 17 -12.19 -13.43 0.24
C ARG A 17 -11.36 -12.29 0.85
N GLN A 18 -10.64 -11.54 0.02
CA GLN A 18 -9.81 -10.40 0.41
C GLN A 18 -10.49 -9.05 0.14
N GLN A 19 -11.79 -9.04 -0.14
CA GLN A 19 -12.56 -7.83 -0.44
C GLN A 19 -12.47 -6.80 0.69
N ALA A 20 -12.57 -7.22 1.95
CA ALA A 20 -12.50 -6.32 3.09
C ALA A 20 -11.14 -5.63 3.19
N GLN A 21 -10.04 -6.39 3.00
CA GLN A 21 -8.67 -5.87 2.99
C GLN A 21 -8.45 -4.92 1.82
N ARG A 22 -9.01 -5.22 0.64
CA ARG A 22 -8.97 -4.33 -0.52
C ARG A 22 -9.67 -3.00 -0.24
N MET A 23 -10.83 -3.04 0.43
CA MET A 23 -11.54 -1.82 0.83
C MET A 23 -10.77 -1.02 1.88
N GLU A 24 -10.07 -1.69 2.79
CA GLU A 24 -9.17 -1.04 3.75
C GLU A 24 -8.01 -0.33 3.05
N VAL A 25 -7.41 -0.95 2.02
CA VAL A 25 -6.39 -0.29 1.18
C VAL A 25 -6.97 0.94 0.49
N ALA A 26 -8.18 0.85 -0.07
CA ALA A 26 -8.85 2.00 -0.67
C ALA A 26 -9.10 3.13 0.34
N ASN A 27 -9.54 2.80 1.57
CA ASN A 27 -9.77 3.78 2.64
C ASN A 27 -8.47 4.47 3.08
N ARG A 28 -7.34 3.74 3.08
CA ARG A 28 -6.02 4.31 3.38
C ARG A 28 -5.57 5.28 2.31
N LEU A 29 -5.78 4.95 1.03
CA LEU A 29 -5.51 5.87 -0.07
C LEU A 29 -6.41 7.12 -0.01
N ASP A 30 -7.69 6.97 0.35
CA ASP A 30 -8.58 8.11 0.61
C ASP A 30 -8.09 9.00 1.76
N ALA A 31 -7.49 8.42 2.81
CA ALA A 31 -6.88 9.19 3.88
C ALA A 31 -5.65 9.98 3.38
N VAL A 32 -4.85 9.40 2.48
CA VAL A 32 -3.74 10.14 1.83
C VAL A 32 -4.27 11.26 0.93
N ILE A 33 -5.40 11.07 0.24
CA ILE A 33 -6.06 12.15 -0.51
C ILE A 33 -6.45 13.31 0.42
N LYS A 34 -6.96 13.02 1.62
CA LYS A 34 -7.27 14.05 2.63
C LYS A 34 -6.00 14.77 3.09
N ASP A 35 -4.91 14.04 3.30
CA ASP A 35 -3.61 14.63 3.64
C ASP A 35 -3.11 15.57 2.51
N CYS A 36 -3.20 15.16 1.23
CA CYS A 36 -2.87 16.01 0.09
C CYS A 36 -3.74 17.28 0.01
N ARG A 37 -5.04 17.17 0.31
CA ARG A 37 -5.95 18.34 0.36
C ARG A 37 -5.56 19.29 1.49
N ALA A 38 -5.28 18.76 2.68
CA ALA A 38 -4.83 19.58 3.81
C ALA A 38 -3.52 20.32 3.49
N ALA A 39 -2.56 19.66 2.84
CA ALA A 39 -1.33 20.30 2.40
C ALA A 39 -1.59 21.38 1.34
N ARG A 40 -2.44 21.11 0.35
CA ARG A 40 -2.86 22.10 -0.65
C ARG A 40 -3.49 23.32 0.01
N ASP A 41 -4.33 23.13 1.02
CA ASP A 41 -5.00 24.23 1.72
C ASP A 41 -3.99 25.07 2.54
N ILE A 42 -2.89 24.49 3.03
CA ILE A 42 -1.77 25.25 3.62
C ILE A 42 -1.09 26.13 2.58
N TRP A 43 -0.80 25.59 1.39
CA TRP A 43 -0.21 26.35 0.30
C TRP A 43 -1.13 27.46 -0.19
N GLN A 44 -2.42 27.19 -0.30
CA GLN A 44 -3.42 28.19 -0.64
C GLN A 44 -3.49 29.28 0.44
N GLY A 45 -3.51 28.92 1.72
CA GLY A 45 -3.49 29.89 2.82
C GLY A 45 -2.20 30.71 2.91
N TYR A 46 -1.11 30.26 2.30
CA TYR A 46 0.07 31.10 2.08
C TYR A 46 -0.13 32.09 0.91
N LEU A 47 -0.75 31.67 -0.20
CA LEU A 47 -1.06 32.57 -1.31
C LEU A 47 -2.08 33.64 -0.94
N ASP A 48 -3.08 33.29 -0.13
CA ASP A 48 -4.14 34.21 0.30
C ASP A 48 -3.63 35.24 1.32
N SER A 49 -2.60 34.88 2.08
CA SER A 49 -2.01 35.72 3.13
C SER A 49 -0.51 35.45 3.22
N PRO A 50 0.26 35.93 2.22
CA PRO A 50 1.70 35.77 2.21
C PRO A 50 2.29 36.60 3.35
N GLY A 51 3.21 36.00 4.09
CA GLY A 51 3.98 36.72 5.11
C GLY A 51 4.93 37.74 4.47
N ALA A 52 5.79 38.34 5.30
CA ALA A 52 6.90 39.12 4.75
C ALA A 52 7.77 38.24 3.84
N PRO A 53 8.31 38.79 2.73
CA PRO A 53 9.26 38.09 1.89
C PRO A 53 10.41 37.50 2.72
N GLY A 54 10.69 36.21 2.52
CA GLY A 54 11.77 35.50 3.19
C GLY A 54 13.10 35.65 2.48
N ASP A 55 14.15 35.02 3.03
CA ASP A 55 15.41 34.83 2.32
C ASP A 55 15.18 34.07 1.00
N ARG A 56 15.86 34.52 -0.06
CA ARG A 56 15.66 34.03 -1.43
C ARG A 56 16.03 32.56 -1.59
N TRP A 57 16.83 32.01 -0.69
CA TRP A 57 17.41 30.67 -0.84
C TRP A 57 16.59 29.54 -0.25
N ALA A 58 15.60 29.83 0.61
CA ALA A 58 14.88 28.77 1.33
C ALA A 58 13.38 29.05 1.41
N LEU A 59 12.57 28.12 0.87
CA LEU A 59 11.11 28.23 0.84
C LEU A 59 10.49 28.32 2.25
N VAL A 60 11.11 27.70 3.25
CA VAL A 60 10.70 27.80 4.66
C VAL A 60 10.69 29.24 5.17
N SER A 61 11.61 30.09 4.69
CA SER A 61 11.69 31.51 5.05
C SER A 61 10.49 32.31 4.54
N TRP A 62 9.84 31.84 3.47
CA TRP A 62 8.68 32.49 2.87
C TRP A 62 7.37 32.01 3.50
N ILE A 63 7.19 30.69 3.58
CA ILE A 63 5.93 30.09 4.04
C ILE A 63 5.75 30.23 5.56
N GLY A 64 6.86 30.36 6.29
CA GLY A 64 6.92 30.45 7.74
C GLY A 64 7.02 29.08 8.43
N PRO A 65 7.62 29.05 9.63
CA PRO A 65 7.95 27.81 10.33
C PRO A 65 6.72 26.98 10.73
N GLU A 66 5.61 27.64 11.05
CA GLU A 66 4.37 26.95 11.43
C GLU A 66 3.78 26.15 10.26
N ARG A 67 3.64 26.79 9.09
CA ARG A 67 3.12 26.12 7.88
C ARG A 67 4.06 25.02 7.43
N ALA A 68 5.38 25.26 7.46
CA ALA A 68 6.39 24.25 7.15
C ALA A 68 6.30 23.02 8.07
N LYS A 69 6.15 23.23 9.38
CA LYS A 69 5.96 22.15 10.36
C LYS A 69 4.70 21.34 10.05
N ARG A 70 3.56 22.00 9.80
CA ARG A 70 2.30 21.31 9.46
C ARG A 70 2.45 20.47 8.19
N LEU A 71 3.09 20.99 7.14
CA LEU A 71 3.39 20.23 5.92
C LEU A 71 4.22 18.98 6.21
N HIS A 72 5.23 19.10 7.08
CA HIS A 72 6.06 17.97 7.49
C HIS A 72 5.26 16.90 8.24
N GLU A 73 4.42 17.30 9.20
CA GLU A 73 3.57 16.37 9.96
C GLU A 73 2.58 15.62 9.04
N ILE A 74 1.97 16.32 8.08
CA ILE A 74 1.10 15.71 7.07
C ILE A 74 1.90 14.72 6.22
N ASN A 75 3.11 15.07 5.79
CA ASN A 75 3.97 14.17 5.01
C ASN A 75 4.31 12.88 5.77
N LEU A 76 4.64 12.98 7.06
CA LEU A 76 4.91 11.80 7.90
C LEU A 76 3.68 10.89 8.02
N GLY A 77 2.50 11.48 8.23
CA GLY A 77 1.24 10.74 8.27
C GLY A 77 0.95 10.02 6.94
N ALA A 78 1.12 10.74 5.82
CA ALA A 78 0.89 10.20 4.48
C ALA A 78 1.87 9.05 4.16
N LYS A 79 3.17 9.21 4.46
CA LYS A 79 4.18 8.15 4.29
C LYS A 79 3.83 6.90 5.11
N GLY A 80 3.40 7.07 6.36
CA GLY A 80 2.97 5.95 7.21
C GLY A 80 1.79 5.16 6.61
N ARG A 81 0.80 5.87 6.06
CA ARG A 81 -0.36 5.24 5.40
C ARG A 81 0.03 4.51 4.12
N LEU A 82 0.85 5.12 3.27
CA LEU A 82 1.31 4.48 2.04
C LEU A 82 2.20 3.26 2.31
N LYS A 83 3.04 3.33 3.35
CA LYS A 83 3.79 2.15 3.80
C LYS A 83 2.85 0.99 4.10
N THR A 84 1.76 1.25 4.84
CA THR A 84 0.80 0.17 5.16
C THR A 84 0.07 -0.36 3.91
N VAL A 85 -0.30 0.52 2.97
CA VAL A 85 -0.92 0.10 1.69
C VAL A 85 -0.06 -0.93 0.99
N ALA A 86 1.24 -0.71 1.01
CA ALA A 86 2.12 -1.60 0.30
C ALA A 86 2.60 -2.81 1.07
N ASP A 87 2.78 -2.69 2.38
CA ASP A 87 2.94 -3.86 3.24
C ASP A 87 1.77 -4.83 3.02
N ALA A 88 0.55 -4.30 2.83
CA ALA A 88 -0.64 -5.09 2.51
C ALA A 88 -0.54 -5.78 1.14
N ALA A 89 -0.02 -5.10 0.11
CA ALA A 89 0.17 -5.68 -1.24
C ALA A 89 1.20 -6.82 -1.29
N GLY A 90 2.06 -6.92 -0.27
CA GLY A 90 3.04 -7.98 -0.11
C GLY A 90 4.36 -7.73 -0.87
N PRO A 91 5.33 -8.64 -0.74
CA PRO A 91 6.70 -8.43 -1.20
C PRO A 91 6.84 -8.26 -2.72
N GLU A 92 5.85 -8.70 -3.51
CA GLU A 92 5.85 -8.53 -4.97
C GLU A 92 5.68 -7.06 -5.41
N ALA A 93 5.13 -6.19 -4.54
CA ALA A 93 5.06 -4.75 -4.76
C ALA A 93 6.44 -4.07 -4.74
N GLY A 94 7.45 -4.73 -4.15
CA GLY A 94 8.81 -4.24 -3.99
C GLY A 94 9.33 -4.46 -2.57
N ARG A 95 10.58 -4.91 -2.44
CA ARG A 95 11.23 -5.19 -1.14
C ARG A 95 11.50 -3.93 -0.32
N PHE A 96 11.62 -2.80 -1.01
CA PHE A 96 11.72 -1.46 -0.45
C PHE A 96 10.81 -0.57 -1.29
N ILE A 97 9.77 -0.02 -0.66
CA ILE A 97 9.15 1.15 -1.24
C ILE A 97 10.01 2.31 -0.81
N LEU A 98 10.98 2.59 -1.68
CA LEU A 98 11.60 3.88 -1.66
C LEU A 98 10.49 4.88 -2.01
N PHE A 99 9.94 5.49 -0.97
CA PHE A 99 9.35 6.82 -1.09
C PHE A 99 10.51 7.79 -1.31
N GLU A 100 11.16 7.69 -2.46
CA GLU A 100 12.27 8.57 -2.85
C GLU A 100 11.81 10.02 -2.87
N GLU A 101 10.53 10.24 -3.17
CA GLU A 101 9.89 11.55 -3.13
C GLU A 101 8.96 11.68 -1.92
N ASP A 102 8.93 12.89 -1.37
CA ASP A 102 7.92 13.26 -0.38
C ASP A 102 6.52 13.16 -0.98
N VAL A 103 5.59 12.58 -0.21
CA VAL A 103 4.19 12.45 -0.64
C VAL A 103 3.56 13.82 -0.74
N ILE A 104 3.97 14.70 0.19
CA ILE A 104 3.57 16.08 0.30
C ILE A 104 4.76 16.97 -0.05
N GLU A 105 4.54 17.97 -0.91
CA GLU A 105 5.56 18.98 -1.19
C GLU A 105 5.97 19.71 0.09
N MET A 106 7.24 19.54 0.47
CA MET A 106 7.79 20.13 1.69
C MET A 106 8.38 21.51 1.44
N ALA A 107 8.42 22.33 2.50
CA ALA A 107 8.98 23.68 2.46
C ALA A 107 10.52 23.75 2.61
N TYR A 108 11.22 22.61 2.69
CA TYR A 108 12.65 22.57 3.00
C TYR A 108 13.56 22.55 1.77
N ARG A 109 13.01 22.73 0.55
CA ARG A 109 13.81 22.84 -0.67
C ARG A 109 14.35 24.25 -0.87
N GLN A 110 15.48 24.33 -1.57
CA GLN A 110 15.96 25.61 -2.10
C GLN A 110 15.11 26.04 -3.29
N LEU A 111 14.91 27.35 -3.42
CA LEU A 111 14.30 27.95 -4.60
C LEU A 111 15.39 28.12 -5.67
N PRO A 112 15.23 27.57 -6.88
CA PRO A 112 16.03 27.96 -8.03
C PRO A 112 16.08 29.48 -8.23
N ASP A 113 17.17 29.94 -8.85
CA ASP A 113 17.36 31.36 -9.14
C ASP A 113 16.17 31.91 -9.94
N GLY A 114 15.51 32.93 -9.39
CA GLY A 114 14.34 33.57 -9.98
C GLY A 114 12.98 32.97 -9.60
N GLU A 115 12.93 31.83 -8.91
CA GLU A 115 11.68 31.32 -8.34
C GLU A 115 11.33 32.06 -7.05
N THR A 116 10.09 32.53 -6.94
CA THR A 116 9.59 33.19 -5.73
C THR A 116 8.79 32.22 -4.85
N GLY A 117 8.58 32.57 -3.57
CA GLY A 117 7.71 31.79 -2.69
C GLY A 117 6.30 31.55 -3.26
N PRO A 118 5.62 32.57 -3.85
CA PRO A 118 4.33 32.38 -4.54
C PRO A 118 4.40 31.42 -5.75
N ASP A 119 5.47 31.44 -6.53
CA ASP A 119 5.63 30.53 -7.67
C ASP A 119 5.76 29.08 -7.18
N ALA A 120 6.60 28.88 -6.16
CA ALA A 120 6.74 27.59 -5.50
C ALA A 120 5.42 27.08 -4.94
N ALA A 121 4.63 27.94 -4.29
CA ALA A 121 3.33 27.55 -3.75
C ALA A 121 2.32 27.15 -4.83
N LYS A 122 2.28 27.87 -5.96
CA LYS A 122 1.44 27.50 -7.12
C LYS A 122 1.86 26.15 -7.70
N ALA A 123 3.15 25.92 -7.85
CA ALA A 123 3.69 24.64 -8.30
C ALA A 123 3.31 23.52 -7.33
N SER A 124 3.47 23.72 -6.02
CA SER A 124 3.09 22.75 -5.00
C SER A 124 1.59 22.42 -5.03
N ILE A 125 0.71 23.41 -5.23
CA ILE A 125 -0.74 23.19 -5.40
C ILE A 125 -1.01 22.33 -6.64
N ALA A 126 -0.34 22.60 -7.76
CA ALA A 126 -0.49 21.81 -8.98
C ALA A 126 -0.10 20.35 -8.76
N VAL A 127 1.07 20.10 -8.16
CA VAL A 127 1.54 18.75 -7.81
C VAL A 127 0.55 18.03 -6.88
N MET A 128 0.02 18.72 -5.86
CA MET A 128 -0.98 18.13 -4.96
C MET A 128 -2.27 17.79 -5.69
N ASN A 129 -2.74 18.62 -6.63
CA ASN A 129 -3.93 18.33 -7.43
C ASN A 129 -3.74 17.11 -8.36
N GLU A 130 -2.58 16.99 -9.01
CA GLU A 130 -2.23 15.81 -9.81
C GLU A 130 -2.21 14.54 -8.95
N ARG A 131 -1.64 14.63 -7.75
CA ARG A 131 -1.55 13.51 -6.82
C ARG A 131 -2.92 13.09 -6.30
N ILE A 132 -3.80 14.05 -5.97
CA ILE A 132 -5.20 13.80 -5.59
C ILE A 132 -5.93 13.05 -6.71
N LYS A 133 -5.74 13.49 -7.97
CA LYS A 133 -6.36 12.83 -9.13
C LYS A 133 -5.86 11.39 -9.28
N LEU A 134 -4.54 11.19 -9.28
CA LEU A 134 -3.93 9.85 -9.40
C LEU A 134 -4.41 8.88 -8.32
N LEU A 135 -4.38 9.32 -7.06
CA LEU A 135 -4.86 8.51 -5.92
C LEU A 135 -6.37 8.23 -6.03
N GLY A 136 -7.15 9.21 -6.50
CA GLY A 136 -8.58 9.06 -6.75
C GLY A 136 -8.88 7.98 -7.78
N ASP A 137 -8.13 7.96 -8.89
CA ASP A 137 -8.24 6.93 -9.92
C ASP A 137 -7.92 5.54 -9.35
N TRP A 138 -6.90 5.42 -8.50
CA TRP A 138 -6.56 4.16 -7.82
C TRP A 138 -7.64 3.69 -6.85
N VAL A 139 -8.20 4.60 -6.04
CA VAL A 139 -9.32 4.30 -5.15
C VAL A 139 -10.52 3.80 -5.95
N GLN A 140 -10.85 4.46 -7.06
CA GLN A 140 -11.95 4.05 -7.92
C GLN A 140 -11.70 2.66 -8.52
N ARG A 141 -10.48 2.37 -8.99
CA ARG A 141 -10.09 1.04 -9.50
C ARG A 141 -10.27 -0.04 -8.42
N LEU A 142 -9.79 0.20 -7.20
CA LEU A 142 -9.90 -0.77 -6.10
C LEU A 142 -11.36 -1.05 -5.71
N ARG A 143 -12.20 -0.02 -5.70
CA ARG A 143 -13.63 -0.14 -5.41
C ARG A 143 -14.40 -0.87 -6.52
N SER A 144 -14.05 -0.58 -7.78
CA SER A 144 -14.79 -1.08 -8.94
C SER A 144 -14.31 -2.45 -9.44
N ALA A 145 -13.14 -2.92 -8.97
CA ALA A 145 -12.56 -4.18 -9.39
C ALA A 145 -13.49 -5.36 -9.05
N LYS A 146 -13.86 -6.16 -10.05
CA LYS A 146 -14.52 -7.44 -9.81
C LYS A 146 -13.48 -8.40 -9.23
N PRO A 147 -13.75 -9.05 -8.08
CA PRO A 147 -12.81 -10.00 -7.53
C PRO A 147 -12.56 -11.13 -8.52
N LEU A 148 -11.31 -11.60 -8.63
CA LEU A 148 -11.03 -12.79 -9.42
C LEU A 148 -11.79 -13.97 -8.80
N ALA A 149 -12.59 -14.66 -9.63
CA ALA A 149 -13.20 -15.90 -9.23
C ALA A 149 -12.07 -16.87 -8.84
N THR A 150 -12.04 -17.27 -7.57
CA THR A 150 -11.21 -18.38 -7.15
C THR A 150 -11.63 -19.58 -7.96
N LYS A 151 -10.81 -19.99 -8.95
CA LYS A 151 -10.87 -21.35 -9.46
C LYS A 151 -10.64 -22.22 -8.24
N ALA A 152 -11.70 -22.84 -7.74
CA ALA A 152 -11.58 -23.89 -6.75
C ALA A 152 -10.57 -24.87 -7.32
N ALA A 153 -9.45 -25.06 -6.61
CA ALA A 153 -8.55 -26.14 -6.91
C ALA A 153 -9.36 -27.43 -6.74
N SER A 154 -9.83 -28.00 -7.85
CA SER A 154 -10.33 -29.36 -7.85
C SER A 154 -9.10 -30.26 -7.68
N GLU A 155 -8.68 -30.47 -6.44
CA GLU A 155 -7.69 -31.48 -6.12
C GLU A 155 -8.24 -32.87 -6.45
N ALA A 156 -7.62 -33.46 -7.48
CA ALA A 156 -7.13 -34.83 -7.53
C ALA A 156 -8.07 -35.99 -7.12
N ALA A 157 -8.49 -36.74 -8.16
CA ALA A 157 -8.26 -38.18 -8.30
C ALA A 157 -8.56 -39.12 -7.10
N LYS A 158 -9.68 -39.83 -7.18
CA LYS A 158 -9.76 -41.24 -6.78
C LYS A 158 -10.34 -42.09 -7.90
N LYS A 159 -9.49 -42.41 -8.89
CA LYS A 159 -9.58 -43.70 -9.61
C LYS A 159 -9.03 -44.77 -8.66
N LYS A 160 -9.90 -45.56 -8.01
CA LYS A 160 -9.60 -46.94 -7.61
C LYS A 160 -10.87 -47.78 -7.63
N THR A 161 -11.00 -48.51 -8.73
CA THR A 161 -11.36 -49.94 -8.85
C THR A 161 -12.62 -50.46 -8.16
N ALA A 162 -13.52 -50.94 -9.03
CA ALA A 162 -14.69 -51.75 -8.73
C ALA A 162 -14.37 -52.95 -7.81
N LYS A 163 -15.23 -53.17 -6.82
CA LYS A 163 -15.31 -54.40 -6.01
C LYS A 163 -16.45 -55.28 -6.54
N LYS A 164 -16.16 -56.58 -6.73
CA LYS A 164 -17.11 -57.70 -6.71
C LYS A 164 -16.44 -58.89 -5.97
N PRO A 165 -17.19 -59.92 -5.50
CA PRO A 165 -17.44 -60.10 -4.07
C PRO A 165 -16.90 -61.42 -3.45
N ILE A 166 -16.83 -61.40 -2.11
CA ILE A 166 -17.06 -62.44 -1.06
C ILE A 166 -16.82 -63.95 -1.40
N HIS A 167 -15.91 -64.59 -0.65
CA HIS A 167 -16.07 -65.89 0.06
C HIS A 167 -14.90 -66.04 1.08
N ALA A 168 -15.16 -66.05 2.40
CA ALA A 168 -15.38 -67.21 3.29
C ALA A 168 -14.10 -67.67 4.07
N LYS A 169 -14.10 -67.32 5.37
CA LYS A 169 -13.45 -67.83 6.63
C LYS A 169 -12.79 -69.25 6.66
N PRO A 170 -12.14 -69.69 7.78
CA PRO A 170 -11.43 -69.00 8.90
C PRO A 170 -10.15 -69.71 9.48
N ALA A 171 -9.54 -69.09 10.51
CA ALA A 171 -8.73 -69.65 11.63
C ALA A 171 -7.26 -70.10 11.32
N ALA A 172 -6.23 -70.03 12.18
CA ALA A 172 -6.06 -69.75 13.61
C ALA A 172 -4.59 -69.35 13.94
N THR A 173 -4.41 -68.57 15.03
CA THR A 173 -3.32 -68.62 16.05
C THR A 173 -1.81 -68.60 15.69
N LYS A 174 -1.05 -67.59 16.19
CA LYS A 174 -0.16 -67.63 17.40
C LYS A 174 1.00 -66.60 17.39
N LYS A 175 1.11 -65.87 18.52
CA LYS A 175 2.30 -65.49 19.33
C LYS A 175 3.44 -64.56 18.81
N LYS A 176 3.52 -63.42 19.55
CA LYS A 176 4.62 -62.87 20.40
C LYS A 176 5.77 -62.01 19.82
N ALA A 177 5.96 -60.88 20.55
CA ALA A 177 7.21 -60.18 20.96
C ALA A 177 8.00 -59.43 19.87
N LYS A 178 8.68 -58.27 20.07
CA LYS A 178 9.07 -57.40 21.20
C LYS A 178 9.47 -56.01 20.61
N PRO A 179 9.73 -54.95 21.41
CA PRO A 179 9.73 -53.53 20.97
C PRO A 179 11.11 -52.92 20.63
N LYS A 180 11.07 -51.81 19.84
CA LYS A 180 11.95 -50.61 19.72
C LYS A 180 13.49 -50.75 19.75
N PRO A 181 14.26 -49.94 18.98
CA PRO A 181 14.47 -48.53 19.38
C PRO A 181 14.61 -47.52 18.23
N ALA A 182 14.58 -46.24 18.63
CA ALA A 182 14.74 -45.05 17.79
C ALA A 182 16.20 -44.80 17.34
N PRO A 183 16.39 -44.04 16.25
CA PRO A 183 17.52 -43.11 16.12
C PRO A 183 17.01 -41.71 15.72
N LYS A 184 17.70 -40.58 15.85
CA LYS A 184 19.04 -40.20 16.25
C LYS A 184 18.99 -38.66 16.43
N LYS A 185 19.78 -38.10 17.35
CA LYS A 185 20.22 -36.70 17.26
C LYS A 185 21.73 -36.71 17.02
N LYS A 186 22.14 -36.23 15.86
CA LYS A 186 22.96 -35.02 15.66
C LYS A 186 23.21 -34.86 14.18
#